data_AF-A0A7C2ZCS5-F1
#
_entry.id   AF-A0A7C2ZCS5-F1
#
_cell.length_a   1.000
_cell.length_b   1.000
_cell.length_c   1.000
_cell.angle_alpha   90.00
_cell.angle_beta   90.00
_cell.angle_gamma   90.00
#
_symmetry.space_group_name_H-M   'P 1'
#
loop_
_entity.id
_entity.type
_entity.pdbx_description
1 polymer ?
#
loop_
_entity_poly.entity_id
_entity_poly.type
_entity_poly.pdbx_seq_one_letter_code
_entity_poly.pdbx_strand_id
1 'polypeptide(L)'
;MVIVEGSRLTGVPCVQASDEAEAQAAYMARKGFVDAVYTMGYDAFLFGSPLVVRRVGVDAAAGASLEDLLNRIGLTLPQLVDAAVLAGTDFNKGVRGVGMRATVSPVRRYGCLEAVLEALN
;
A
#
# COMPACT_ATOMS: atom_id res chain seq x y z
N MET A 1 8.27 11.10 14.54
CA MET A 1 6.87 10.67 14.29
C MET A 1 6.09 11.90 13.84
N VAL A 2 5.77 11.99 12.55
CA VAL A 2 4.84 13.01 12.03
C VAL A 2 3.49 12.34 11.91
N ILE A 3 2.48 12.93 12.52
CA ILE A 3 1.11 12.43 12.45
C ILE A 3 0.44 13.07 11.24
N VAL A 4 -0.02 12.26 10.30
CA VAL A 4 -0.66 12.76 9.06
C VAL A 4 -2.16 13.02 9.25
N GLU A 5 -2.73 12.60 10.39
CA GLU A 5 -4.02 13.07 10.93
C GLU A 5 -4.07 12.91 12.46
N GLY A 6 -4.37 13.99 13.20
CA GLY A 6 -4.45 13.93 14.65
C GLY A 6 -4.66 15.28 15.35
N SER A 7 -5.03 15.23 16.62
CA SER A 7 -5.28 16.43 17.43
C SER A 7 -3.98 17.20 17.71
N ARG A 8 -3.98 18.50 17.40
CA ARG A 8 -2.87 19.46 17.66
C ARG A 8 -2.53 19.63 19.15
N LEU A 9 -3.33 19.05 20.04
CA LEU A 9 -3.22 19.21 21.50
C LEU A 9 -2.03 18.45 22.12
N THR A 10 -1.37 17.55 21.38
CA THR A 10 -0.29 16.70 21.91
C THR A 10 1.11 17.31 21.77
N GLY A 11 1.24 18.46 21.09
CA GLY A 11 2.56 19.06 20.78
C GLY A 11 3.36 18.29 19.72
N VAL A 12 2.81 17.22 19.15
CA VAL A 12 3.43 16.46 18.06
C VAL A 12 3.15 17.16 16.73
N PRO A 13 4.16 17.37 15.86
CA PRO A 13 3.94 17.92 14.54
C PRO A 13 2.94 17.10 13.74
N CYS A 14 1.92 17.77 13.20
CA CYS A 14 0.93 17.17 12.34
C CYS A 14 0.91 17.83 10.97
N VAL A 15 0.72 17.03 9.93
CA VAL A 15 0.44 17.50 8.57
C VAL A 15 -0.98 17.08 8.27
N GLN A 16 -1.84 18.00 7.85
CA GLN A 16 -3.18 17.63 7.40
C GLN A 16 -3.09 17.10 5.97
N ALA A 17 -3.50 15.84 5.75
CA ALA A 17 -3.66 15.32 4.40
C ALA A 17 -4.81 16.04 3.67
N SER A 18 -4.69 16.18 2.35
CA SER A 18 -5.76 16.72 1.52
C SER A 18 -6.92 15.75 1.36
N ASP A 19 -6.64 14.45 1.42
CA ASP A 19 -7.60 13.36 1.21
C ASP A 19 -7.19 12.17 2.09
N GLU A 20 -6.38 11.24 1.58
CA GLU A 20 -5.94 10.07 2.33
C GLU A 20 -4.64 10.27 3.13
N ALA A 21 -4.70 9.92 4.41
CA ALA A 21 -3.55 10.03 5.32
C ALA A 21 -2.40 9.11 4.90
N GLU A 22 -2.69 7.88 4.46
CA GLU A 22 -1.68 6.92 4.01
C GLU A 22 -1.00 7.36 2.72
N ALA A 23 -1.76 7.98 1.80
CA ALA A 23 -1.22 8.52 0.55
C ALA A 23 -0.25 9.67 0.82
N GLN A 24 -0.64 10.62 1.68
CA GLN A 24 0.21 11.73 2.08
C GLN A 24 1.45 11.25 2.84
N ALA A 25 1.31 10.28 3.75
CA ALA A 25 2.43 9.69 4.47
C ALA A 25 3.42 8.98 3.53
N ALA A 26 2.91 8.17 2.58
CA ALA A 26 3.73 7.49 1.58
C ALA A 26 4.48 8.50 0.69
N TYR A 27 3.82 9.60 0.29
CA TYR A 27 4.47 10.67 -0.46
C TYR A 27 5.62 11.30 0.33
N MET A 28 5.38 11.63 1.60
CA MET A 28 6.41 12.19 2.48
C MET A 28 7.60 11.25 2.64
N ALA A 29 7.35 9.94 2.80
CA ALA A 29 8.39 8.92 2.89
C ALA A 29 9.21 8.83 1.60
N ARG A 30 8.56 8.81 0.43
CA ARG A 30 9.26 8.82 -0.89
C ARG A 30 10.12 10.06 -1.10
N LYS A 31 9.72 11.20 -0.53
CA LYS A 31 10.48 12.46 -0.62
C LYS A 31 11.57 12.59 0.45
N GLY A 32 11.68 11.64 1.37
CA GLY A 32 12.67 11.65 2.45
C GLY A 32 12.33 12.61 3.59
N PHE A 33 11.08 13.07 3.70
CA PHE A 33 10.65 13.90 4.84
C PHE A 33 10.43 13.07 6.12
N VAL A 34 10.19 11.77 5.97
CA VAL A 34 10.04 10.79 7.07
C VAL A 34 10.69 9.48 6.67
N ASP A 35 11.17 8.71 7.65
CA ASP A 35 11.89 7.45 7.41
C ASP A 35 10.96 6.26 7.10
N ALA A 36 9.75 6.25 7.67
CA ALA A 36 8.79 5.17 7.53
C ALA A 36 7.35 5.64 7.73
N VAL A 37 6.39 4.89 7.18
CA VAL A 37 4.96 5.05 7.45
C VAL A 37 4.52 4.03 8.48
N TYR A 38 3.99 4.48 9.62
CA TYR A 38 3.39 3.61 10.61
C TYR A 38 1.89 3.51 10.37
N THR A 39 1.40 2.34 9.98
CA THR A 39 -0.02 2.10 9.69
C THR A 39 -0.40 0.62 9.85
N MET A 40 -1.69 0.33 10.00
CA MET A 40 -2.21 -1.04 9.91
C MET A 40 -2.71 -1.39 8.50
N GLY A 41 -2.97 -0.39 7.66
CA GLY A 41 -3.36 -0.55 6.27
C GLY A 41 -2.23 -1.09 5.39
N TYR A 42 -2.60 -1.62 4.24
CA TYR A 42 -1.64 -2.04 3.21
C TYR A 42 -1.53 -1.01 2.09
N ASP A 43 -2.40 0.00 2.05
CA ASP A 43 -2.49 0.95 0.94
C ASP A 43 -1.28 1.88 0.91
N ALA A 44 -0.60 2.09 2.05
CA ALA A 44 0.70 2.76 2.06
C ALA A 44 1.71 2.14 1.07
N PHE A 45 1.70 0.82 0.85
CA PHE A 45 2.51 0.19 -0.19
C PHE A 45 1.98 0.45 -1.60
N LEU A 46 0.66 0.46 -1.79
CA LEU A 46 0.03 0.79 -3.08
C LEU A 46 0.34 2.22 -3.51
N PHE A 47 0.40 3.14 -2.54
CA PHE A 47 0.84 4.52 -2.76
C PHE A 47 2.36 4.64 -2.92
N GLY A 48 3.14 3.57 -2.74
CA GLY A 48 4.58 3.54 -2.98
C GLY A 48 5.44 3.94 -1.78
N SER A 49 4.98 3.76 -0.54
CA SER A 49 5.82 3.96 0.64
C SER A 49 7.00 2.99 0.64
N PRO A 50 8.26 3.45 0.76
CA PRO A 50 9.44 2.57 0.71
C PRO A 50 9.54 1.64 1.93
N LEU A 51 9.12 2.12 3.11
CA LEU A 51 9.17 1.38 4.37
C LEU A 51 7.87 1.59 5.14
N VAL A 52 7.19 0.49 5.47
CA VAL A 52 5.96 0.51 6.28
C VAL A 52 6.20 -0.27 7.56
N VAL A 53 5.90 0.34 8.70
CA VAL A 53 5.98 -0.26 10.03
C VAL A 53 4.57 -0.55 10.51
N ARG A 54 4.33 -1.77 10.99
CA ARG A 54 3.01 -2.22 11.44
C ARG A 54 3.12 -2.81 12.82
N ARG A 55 2.07 -2.63 13.63
CA ARG A 55 1.96 -3.31 14.92
C ARG A 55 1.72 -4.80 14.69
N VAL A 56 2.53 -5.65 15.32
CA VAL A 56 2.41 -7.12 15.24
C VAL A 56 2.05 -7.76 16.58
N GLY A 57 2.08 -6.99 17.67
CA GLY A 57 1.68 -7.43 19.00
C GLY A 57 1.42 -6.24 19.92
N VAL A 58 1.17 -6.51 21.20
CA VAL A 58 0.94 -5.45 22.19
C VAL A 58 2.16 -4.52 22.27
N ASP A 59 3.37 -5.08 22.34
CA ASP A 59 4.60 -4.30 22.50
C ASP A 59 5.59 -4.50 21.33
N ALA A 60 5.09 -4.92 20.16
CA ALA A 60 5.93 -5.26 19.02
C ALA A 60 5.43 -4.62 17.72
N ALA A 61 6.38 -4.10 16.94
CA ALA A 61 6.18 -3.60 15.60
C ALA A 61 7.21 -4.21 14.65
N ALA A 62 6.82 -4.44 13.41
CA ALA A 62 7.68 -4.97 12.36
C ALA A 62 7.64 -4.07 11.12
N GLY A 63 8.81 -3.82 10.54
CA GLY A 63 8.96 -3.10 9.28
C GLY A 63 8.94 -4.05 8.08
N ALA A 64 8.38 -3.59 6.97
CA ALA A 64 8.48 -4.25 5.68
C ALA A 64 8.85 -3.22 4.60
N SER A 65 9.82 -3.59 3.75
CA SER A 65 10.24 -2.80 2.60
C SER A 65 9.34 -3.08 1.40
N LEU A 66 8.99 -2.03 0.65
CA LEU A 66 8.29 -2.18 -0.63
C LEU A 66 9.15 -2.95 -1.63
N GLU A 67 10.46 -2.67 -1.67
CA GLU A 67 11.38 -3.35 -2.58
C GLU A 67 11.43 -4.86 -2.30
N ASP A 68 11.58 -5.25 -1.04
CA ASP A 68 11.58 -6.67 -0.66
C ASP A 68 10.25 -7.35 -0.97
N LEU A 69 9.13 -6.65 -0.73
CA LEU A 69 7.80 -7.14 -1.05
C LEU A 69 7.66 -7.41 -2.55
N LEU A 70 8.00 -6.43 -3.39
CA LEU A 70 7.93 -6.49 -4.85
C LEU A 70 8.83 -7.60 -5.40
N ASN A 71 10.07 -7.68 -4.92
CA ASN A 71 11.02 -8.73 -5.30
C ASN A 71 10.50 -10.12 -4.92
N ARG A 72 9.92 -10.29 -3.73
CA ARG A 72 9.38 -11.57 -3.26
C ARG A 72 8.21 -12.07 -4.10
N ILE A 73 7.32 -11.17 -4.52
CA ILE A 73 6.14 -11.55 -5.32
C ILE A 73 6.40 -11.51 -6.83
N GLY A 74 7.50 -10.88 -7.24
CA GLY A 74 7.90 -10.72 -8.63
C GLY A 74 6.99 -9.77 -9.40
N LEU A 75 6.59 -8.66 -8.78
CA LEU A 75 5.76 -7.61 -9.39
C LEU A 75 6.47 -6.26 -9.34
N THR A 76 6.13 -5.37 -10.26
CA THR A 76 6.42 -3.94 -10.16
C THR A 76 5.35 -3.22 -9.31
N LEU A 77 5.61 -1.97 -8.89
CA LEU A 77 4.60 -1.19 -8.16
C LEU A 77 3.28 -1.01 -8.96
N PRO A 78 3.28 -0.65 -10.26
CA PRO A 78 2.04 -0.60 -11.04
C PRO A 78 1.30 -1.93 -11.07
N GLN A 79 2.02 -3.04 -11.21
CA GLN A 79 1.42 -4.38 -11.15
C GLN A 79 0.85 -4.75 -9.79
N LEU A 80 1.48 -4.29 -8.70
CA LEU A 80 0.93 -4.45 -7.36
C LEU A 80 -0.41 -3.69 -7.23
N VAL A 81 -0.50 -2.49 -7.82
CA VAL A 81 -1.74 -1.71 -7.87
C VAL A 81 -2.80 -2.44 -8.71
N ASP A 82 -2.46 -2.94 -9.90
CA ASP A 82 -3.38 -3.73 -10.73
C ASP A 82 -3.91 -4.95 -10.00
N ALA A 83 -3.03 -5.65 -9.28
CA ALA A 83 -3.38 -6.79 -8.45
C ALA A 83 -4.33 -6.42 -7.30
N ALA A 84 -4.15 -5.25 -6.68
CA ALA A 84 -5.04 -4.73 -5.65
C ALA A 84 -6.41 -4.32 -6.23
N VAL A 85 -6.44 -3.65 -7.38
CA VAL A 85 -7.69 -3.28 -8.08
C VAL A 85 -8.48 -4.53 -8.48
N LEU A 86 -7.83 -5.58 -8.98
CA LEU A 86 -8.49 -6.87 -9.25
C LEU A 86 -9.08 -7.49 -7.99
N ALA A 87 -8.38 -7.41 -6.86
CA ALA A 87 -8.81 -7.98 -5.58
C ALA A 87 -9.93 -7.16 -4.92
N GLY A 88 -10.02 -5.88 -5.25
CA GLY A 88 -10.89 -4.91 -4.60
C GLY A 88 -10.13 -4.11 -3.55
N THR A 89 -10.45 -2.82 -3.50
CA THR A 89 -9.91 -1.82 -2.57
C THR A 89 -11.06 -1.00 -2.00
N ASP A 90 -10.75 -0.05 -1.11
CA ASP A 90 -11.76 0.90 -0.64
C ASP A 90 -12.30 1.81 -1.77
N PHE A 91 -11.61 1.88 -2.92
CA PHE A 91 -12.00 2.65 -4.10
C PHE A 91 -12.76 1.84 -5.15
N ASN A 92 -12.74 0.50 -5.10
CA ASN A 92 -13.38 -0.34 -6.12
C ASN A 92 -13.74 -1.75 -5.61
N LYS A 93 -14.82 -2.33 -6.13
CA LYS A 93 -15.33 -3.64 -5.65
C LYS A 93 -14.49 -4.88 -6.00
N GLY A 94 -13.52 -4.75 -6.92
CA GLY A 94 -12.76 -5.89 -7.44
C GLY A 94 -13.59 -6.91 -8.23
N VAL A 95 -12.94 -8.02 -8.59
CA VAL A 95 -13.57 -9.17 -9.23
C VAL A 95 -14.15 -10.10 -8.16
N ARG A 96 -15.42 -10.49 -8.32
CA ARG A 96 -16.12 -11.30 -7.32
C ARG A 96 -15.38 -12.62 -7.05
N GLY A 97 -15.08 -12.88 -5.78
CA GLY A 97 -14.43 -14.11 -5.33
C GLY A 97 -12.92 -14.16 -5.56
N VAL A 98 -12.32 -13.08 -6.07
CA VAL A 98 -10.89 -12.98 -6.31
C VAL A 98 -10.27 -12.11 -5.21
N GLY A 99 -9.46 -12.72 -4.34
CA GLY A 99 -8.69 -11.99 -3.34
C GLY A 99 -7.25 -11.72 -3.78
N MET A 100 -6.53 -10.88 -3.03
CA MET A 100 -5.17 -10.43 -3.36
C MET A 100 -4.18 -11.56 -3.69
N ARG A 101 -4.26 -12.70 -3.00
CA ARG A 101 -3.37 -13.83 -3.29
C ARG A 101 -3.60 -14.40 -4.71
N ALA A 102 -4.85 -14.40 -5.17
CA ALA A 102 -5.23 -14.94 -6.47
C ALA A 102 -4.85 -14.02 -7.63
N THR A 103 -4.65 -12.72 -7.39
CA THR A 103 -4.35 -11.73 -8.44
C THR A 103 -2.87 -11.65 -8.80
N VAL A 104 -1.97 -12.01 -7.87
CA VAL A 104 -0.51 -11.94 -8.09
C VAL A 104 -0.06 -12.78 -9.29
N SER A 105 -0.49 -14.04 -9.40
CA SER A 105 -0.03 -14.92 -10.48
C SER A 105 -0.54 -14.49 -11.87
N PRO A 106 -1.83 -14.15 -12.07
CA PRO A 106 -2.32 -13.60 -13.33
C PRO A 106 -1.62 -12.30 -13.72
N VAL A 107 -1.51 -11.32 -12.81
CA VAL A 107 -0.87 -10.04 -13.13
C VAL A 107 0.59 -10.23 -13.49
N ARG A 108 1.32 -11.10 -12.78
CA ARG A 108 2.71 -11.44 -13.14
C ARG A 108 2.82 -12.07 -14.53
N ARG A 109 1.82 -12.84 -14.95
CA ARG A 109 1.80 -13.52 -16.25
C ARG A 109 1.42 -12.60 -17.40
N TYR A 110 0.39 -11.77 -17.21
CA TYR A 110 -0.21 -10.97 -18.27
C TYR A 110 0.24 -9.52 -18.29
N GLY A 111 0.92 -9.05 -17.23
CA GLY A 111 1.59 -7.77 -17.19
C GLY A 111 0.75 -6.63 -16.62
N CYS A 112 -0.55 -6.58 -16.91
CA CYS A 112 -1.46 -5.54 -16.41
C CYS A 112 -2.90 -6.05 -16.17
N LEU A 113 -3.71 -5.22 -15.50
CA LEU A 113 -5.13 -5.47 -15.22
C LEU A 113 -5.93 -5.84 -16.47
N GLU A 114 -5.83 -5.04 -17.54
CA GLU A 114 -6.63 -5.20 -18.76
C GLU A 114 -6.37 -6.55 -19.43
N ALA A 115 -5.09 -6.93 -19.56
CA ALA A 115 -4.70 -8.20 -20.15
C ALA A 115 -5.16 -9.42 -19.32
N VAL A 116 -5.24 -9.28 -17.99
CA VAL A 116 -5.83 -10.32 -17.13
C VAL A 116 -7.31 -10.48 -17.42
N LEU A 117 -8.06 -9.37 -17.54
CA LEU A 117 -9.49 -9.42 -17.80
C LEU A 117 -9.81 -9.96 -19.20
N GLU A 118 -9.02 -9.61 -20.21
CA GLU A 118 -9.14 -10.16 -21.57
C GLU A 118 -8.93 -11.68 -21.59
N ALA A 119 -8.00 -12.21 -20.79
CA ALA A 119 -7.72 -13.64 -20.71
C ALA A 119 -8.77 -14.45 -19.92
N LEU A 120 -9.70 -13.79 -19.21
CA LEU A 120 -10.80 -14.42 -18.47
C LEU A 120 -12.13 -14.46 -19.24
N ASN A 121 -12.22 -13.74 -20.36
CA ASN A 121 -13.35 -13.75 -21.29
C ASN A 121 -13.20 -14.86 -22.34
#